data_AF-A0A1F5WH03-F1
#
_entry.id   AF-A0A1F5WH03-F1
#
_cell.length_a   1.000
_cell.length_b   1.000
_cell.length_c   1.000
_cell.angle_alpha   90.00
_cell.angle_beta   90.00
_cell.angle_gamma   90.00
#
_symmetry.space_group_name_H-M   'P 1'
#
loop_
_entity.id
_entity.type
_entity.pdbx_description
1 polymer ?
#
loop_
_entity_poly.entity_id
_entity_poly.type
_entity_poly.pdbx_seq_one_letter_code
_entity_poly.pdbx_strand_id
1 'polypeptide(L)'
;MYAAAVTLTVTVAQTLTFSVSTDQFATLTPGTYKIATSTLSVTTNNVAGWNVVLSGDDVTIPGGNTACDLDSDASTGITDQAQWVNGAATTTAGNAVVRASLDTSGQVLAFRVMSASSTNGTAFLATSWWGATDADGTAKYAGVASSTVGRQIGNAGTGSYSATAHLNTVQYYLDVAESQAQGAYSCPITYTATGN
;
A
#
# COMPACT_ATOMS: atom_id res chain seq x y z
N MET A 1 9.64 -17.31 -63.09
CA MET A 1 8.82 -16.70 -62.02
C MET A 1 9.79 -16.29 -60.93
N TYR A 2 9.87 -15.00 -60.60
CA TYR A 2 10.74 -14.52 -59.53
C TYR A 2 9.85 -14.13 -58.35
N ALA A 3 10.18 -14.62 -57.16
CA ALA A 3 9.54 -14.23 -55.91
C ALA A 3 10.63 -13.66 -55.00
N ALA A 4 10.32 -12.54 -54.34
CA ALA A 4 11.15 -11.94 -53.31
C ALA A 4 10.36 -11.94 -52.00
N ALA A 5 10.99 -12.40 -50.92
CA ALA A 5 10.44 -12.32 -49.58
C ALA A 5 10.92 -11.04 -48.89
N VAL A 6 10.02 -10.38 -48.17
CA VAL A 6 10.32 -9.23 -47.32
C VAL A 6 9.86 -9.55 -45.90
N THR A 7 10.68 -9.18 -44.92
CA THR A 7 10.31 -9.23 -43.51
C THR A 7 10.03 -7.82 -43.01
N LEU A 8 8.84 -7.61 -42.45
CA LEU A 8 8.49 -6.39 -41.74
C LEU A 8 8.77 -6.61 -40.25
N THR A 9 9.42 -5.66 -39.60
CA THR A 9 9.70 -5.71 -38.15
C THR A 9 9.21 -4.44 -37.46
N VAL A 10 8.78 -4.59 -36.20
CA VAL A 10 8.34 -3.50 -35.33
C VAL A 10 8.78 -3.80 -33.89
N THR A 11 9.07 -2.74 -33.13
CA THR A 11 9.31 -2.82 -31.68
C THR A 11 8.18 -2.11 -30.96
N VAL A 12 7.54 -2.79 -30.00
CA VAL A 12 6.54 -2.18 -29.12
C VAL A 12 7.20 -1.84 -27.79
N ALA A 13 7.15 -0.57 -27.39
CA ALA A 13 7.68 -0.13 -26.11
C ALA A 13 6.76 -0.50 -24.95
N GLN A 14 7.33 -0.78 -23.78
CA GLN A 14 6.57 -0.96 -22.54
C GLN A 14 6.31 0.38 -21.86
N THR A 15 5.11 0.56 -21.30
CA THR A 15 4.66 1.78 -20.62
C THR A 15 4.09 1.44 -19.24
N LEU A 16 4.32 2.34 -18.29
CA LEU A 16 3.71 2.33 -16.97
C LEU A 16 3.36 3.77 -16.61
N THR A 17 2.11 4.01 -16.25
CA THR A 17 1.63 5.27 -15.70
C THR A 17 1.06 4.99 -14.33
N PHE A 18 1.49 5.78 -13.34
CA PHE A 18 1.08 5.62 -11.97
C PHE A 18 0.71 6.98 -11.38
N SER A 19 -0.44 7.04 -10.70
CA SER A 19 -0.84 8.18 -9.89
C SER A 19 -1.50 7.73 -8.59
N VAL A 20 -1.45 8.60 -7.58
CA VAL A 20 -2.05 8.38 -6.27
C VAL A 20 -2.91 9.59 -5.94
N SER A 21 -4.12 9.34 -5.45
CA SER A 21 -4.97 10.36 -4.82
C SER A 21 -5.32 9.91 -3.41
N THR A 22 -5.27 10.82 -2.44
CA THR A 22 -5.51 10.47 -1.04
C THR A 22 -6.59 11.34 -0.43
N ASP A 23 -7.55 10.69 0.23
CA ASP A 23 -8.48 11.30 1.15
C ASP A 23 -7.86 11.27 2.54
N GLN A 24 -7.46 12.45 3.02
CA GLN A 24 -6.73 12.61 4.27
C GLN A 24 -7.58 12.26 5.50
N PHE A 25 -6.91 11.96 6.62
CA PHE A 25 -7.59 11.86 7.91
C PHE A 25 -8.30 13.17 8.26
N ALA A 26 -9.52 13.05 8.80
CA ALA A 26 -10.18 14.16 9.49
C ALA A 26 -9.56 14.36 10.89
N THR A 27 -10.03 15.37 11.63
CA THR A 27 -9.63 15.58 13.03
C THR A 27 -9.81 14.30 13.85
N LEU A 28 -8.74 13.91 14.52
CA LEU A 28 -8.67 12.72 15.36
C LEU A 28 -9.10 13.06 16.79
N THR A 29 -9.92 12.20 17.39
CA THR A 29 -10.22 12.24 18.82
C THR A 29 -9.52 11.03 19.45
N PRO A 30 -8.67 11.23 20.47
CA PRO A 30 -8.00 10.11 21.14
C PRO A 30 -8.97 9.00 21.58
N GLY A 31 -8.53 7.74 21.42
CA GLY A 31 -9.33 6.55 21.74
C GLY A 31 -10.49 6.26 20.77
N THR A 32 -10.61 7.01 19.67
CA THR A 32 -11.54 6.74 18.59
C THR A 32 -10.80 6.77 17.26
N TYR A 33 -10.61 5.59 16.67
CA TYR A 33 -9.90 5.49 15.42
C TYR A 33 -10.57 6.27 14.27
N LYS A 34 -9.73 6.68 13.32
CA LYS A 34 -10.11 7.27 12.04
C LYS A 34 -9.54 6.46 10.90
N ILE A 35 -10.18 6.64 9.75
CA ILE A 35 -9.80 5.99 8.50
C ILE A 35 -9.48 7.07 7.46
N ALA A 36 -8.45 6.82 6.68
CA ALA A 36 -8.10 7.55 5.46
C ALA A 36 -7.93 6.54 4.33
N THR A 37 -7.95 7.01 3.07
CA THR A 37 -7.77 6.13 1.91
C THR A 37 -6.92 6.75 0.83
N SER A 38 -6.05 5.96 0.22
CA SER A 38 -5.40 6.29 -1.05
C SER A 38 -5.97 5.42 -2.16
N THR A 39 -6.23 6.03 -3.32
CA THR A 39 -6.52 5.32 -4.57
C THR A 39 -5.28 5.35 -5.46
N LEU A 40 -4.78 4.16 -5.77
CA LEU A 40 -3.65 3.89 -6.65
C LEU A 40 -4.19 3.65 -8.06
N SER A 41 -3.82 4.47 -9.04
CA SER A 41 -4.23 4.31 -10.44
C SER A 41 -3.03 3.87 -11.26
N VAL A 42 -3.09 2.64 -11.79
CA VAL A 42 -2.01 2.05 -12.59
C VAL A 42 -2.50 1.68 -13.98
N THR A 43 -1.84 2.20 -15.01
CA THR A 43 -2.02 1.78 -16.41
C THR A 43 -0.71 1.24 -16.92
N THR A 44 -0.71 0.04 -17.49
CA THR A 44 0.49 -0.53 -18.11
C THR A 44 0.13 -1.37 -19.31
N ASN A 45 1.03 -1.40 -20.30
CA ASN A 45 0.97 -2.38 -21.37
C ASN A 45 1.88 -3.61 -21.14
N ASN A 46 2.53 -3.71 -19.98
CA ASN A 46 3.38 -4.84 -19.63
C ASN A 46 2.50 -6.07 -19.33
N VAL A 47 2.64 -7.10 -20.17
CA VAL A 47 1.88 -8.36 -20.06
C VAL A 47 2.29 -9.22 -18.87
N ALA A 48 3.50 -9.03 -18.32
CA ALA A 48 3.92 -9.65 -17.07
C ALA A 48 3.30 -8.96 -15.84
N GLY A 49 2.68 -7.80 -16.04
CA GLY A 49 1.95 -7.04 -15.03
C GLY A 49 2.82 -6.02 -14.31
N TRP A 50 2.50 -5.76 -13.05
CA TRP A 50 3.11 -4.70 -12.25
C TRP A 50 2.99 -4.99 -10.75
N ASN A 51 3.84 -4.37 -9.95
CA ASN A 51 3.74 -4.41 -8.49
C ASN A 51 3.89 -3.02 -7.89
N VAL A 52 3.41 -2.86 -6.65
CA VAL A 52 3.57 -1.62 -5.89
C VAL A 52 4.19 -1.91 -4.54
N VAL A 53 5.15 -1.06 -4.17
CA VAL A 53 5.75 -0.95 -2.85
C VAL A 53 5.19 0.29 -2.16
N LEU A 54 4.97 0.19 -0.85
CA LEU A 54 4.67 1.32 0.04
C LEU A 54 5.77 1.39 1.09
N SER A 55 6.34 2.57 1.29
CA SER A 55 7.27 2.83 2.37
C SER A 55 7.01 4.16 3.06
N GLY A 56 7.39 4.26 4.32
CA GLY A 56 7.49 5.53 5.05
C GLY A 56 8.90 6.06 4.91
N ASP A 57 9.02 7.35 4.62
CA ASP A 57 10.31 7.98 4.36
C ASP A 57 11.10 8.18 5.66
N ASP A 58 10.40 8.41 6.77
CA ASP A 58 10.98 8.60 8.11
C ASP A 58 11.12 7.30 8.91
N VAL A 59 10.55 6.19 8.44
CA VAL A 59 10.58 4.93 9.18
C VAL A 59 11.97 4.32 9.15
N THR A 60 12.62 4.23 10.32
CA THR A 60 13.99 3.72 10.45
C THR A 60 14.03 2.46 11.32
N ILE A 61 14.12 1.27 10.68
CA ILE A 61 14.27 -0.06 11.32
C ILE A 61 13.24 -0.37 12.44
N PRO A 62 13.10 -1.63 12.92
CA PRO A 62 12.20 -1.89 14.05
C PRO A 62 12.58 -1.04 15.28
N GLY A 63 11.62 -0.28 15.80
CA GLY A 63 11.78 0.52 17.04
C GLY A 63 12.53 1.85 16.90
N GLY A 64 12.76 2.34 15.67
CA GLY A 64 13.28 3.70 15.42
C GLY A 64 12.16 4.72 15.17
N ASN A 65 12.38 5.64 14.23
CA ASN A 65 11.40 6.68 13.92
C ASN A 65 10.14 6.12 13.24
N THR A 66 9.01 6.80 13.44
CA THR A 66 7.69 6.40 12.98
C THR A 66 7.35 7.01 11.63
N ALA A 67 6.29 6.54 10.98
CA ALA A 67 5.86 7.09 9.71
C ALA A 67 5.21 8.47 9.85
N CYS A 68 4.81 8.88 11.06
CA CYS A 68 4.09 10.13 11.32
C CYS A 68 4.71 10.90 12.48
N ASP A 69 5.18 12.10 12.22
CA ASP A 69 5.80 12.95 13.25
C ASP A 69 5.03 14.26 13.44
N LEU A 70 5.09 14.79 14.65
CA LEU A 70 4.51 16.09 14.99
C LEU A 70 5.27 17.19 14.22
N ASP A 71 4.55 18.01 13.46
CA ASP A 71 5.15 19.01 12.57
C ASP A 71 6.05 20.02 13.32
N SER A 72 5.76 20.27 14.60
CA SER A 72 6.57 21.16 15.45
C SER A 72 7.74 20.47 16.14
N ASP A 73 7.76 19.14 16.19
CA ASP A 73 8.79 18.36 16.87
C ASP A 73 8.86 16.93 16.32
N ALA A 74 9.82 16.68 15.42
CA ALA A 74 10.02 15.39 14.78
C ALA A 74 10.48 14.26 15.72
N SER A 75 10.79 14.56 17.00
CA SER A 75 11.04 13.51 18.00
C SER A 75 9.76 12.93 18.60
N THR A 76 8.61 13.58 18.35
CA THR A 76 7.29 13.15 18.82
C THR A 76 6.53 12.50 17.67
N GLY A 77 6.57 11.17 17.62
CA GLY A 77 5.90 10.37 16.60
C GLY A 77 4.56 9.76 17.04
N ILE A 78 3.80 9.26 16.08
CA ILE A 78 2.68 8.32 16.31
C ILE A 78 3.19 6.91 16.06
N THR A 79 2.99 6.01 17.03
CA THR A 79 3.50 4.64 16.94
C THR A 79 2.94 3.92 15.71
N ASP A 80 3.81 3.32 14.92
CA ASP A 80 3.40 2.41 13.85
C ASP A 80 3.09 1.02 14.40
N GLN A 81 2.16 0.34 13.75
CA GLN A 81 2.05 -1.10 13.90
C GLN A 81 3.35 -1.80 13.43
N ALA A 82 3.53 -3.08 13.79
CA ALA A 82 4.65 -3.87 13.28
C ALA A 82 4.80 -3.75 11.75
N GLN A 83 5.99 -3.37 11.29
CA GLN A 83 6.26 -3.08 9.88
C GLN A 83 5.82 -4.23 8.95
N TRP A 84 5.27 -3.86 7.80
CA TRP A 84 4.81 -4.83 6.81
C TRP A 84 5.95 -5.72 6.28
N VAL A 85 5.67 -7.02 6.26
CA VAL A 85 6.49 -8.05 5.63
C VAL A 85 5.59 -8.91 4.76
N ASN A 86 5.74 -8.76 3.45
CA ASN A 86 5.04 -9.59 2.48
C ASN A 86 5.51 -11.04 2.52
N GLY A 87 4.60 -11.97 2.21
CA GLY A 87 4.98 -13.35 1.94
C GLY A 87 5.86 -13.43 0.70
N ALA A 88 6.71 -14.46 0.62
CA ALA A 88 7.62 -14.66 -0.51
C ALA A 88 6.89 -14.81 -1.86
N ALA A 89 5.65 -15.32 -1.83
CA ALA A 89 4.72 -15.36 -2.94
C ALA A 89 3.36 -14.78 -2.51
N THR A 90 2.51 -14.40 -3.45
CA THR A 90 1.14 -13.88 -3.20
C THR A 90 0.20 -14.92 -2.59
N THR A 91 0.59 -16.19 -2.60
CA THR A 91 -0.08 -17.33 -1.97
C THR A 91 0.46 -17.67 -0.58
N THR A 92 1.59 -17.07 -0.19
CA THR A 92 2.18 -17.24 1.14
C THR A 92 1.74 -16.09 2.02
N ALA A 93 1.35 -16.38 3.27
CA ALA A 93 0.94 -15.34 4.20
C ALA A 93 2.06 -14.31 4.45
N GLY A 94 1.66 -13.03 4.55
CA GLY A 94 2.49 -11.99 5.16
C GLY A 94 2.22 -11.89 6.67
N ASN A 95 2.68 -10.80 7.30
CA ASN A 95 2.54 -10.59 8.74
C ASN A 95 1.36 -9.70 9.17
N ALA A 96 0.37 -9.45 8.28
CA ALA A 96 -0.76 -8.60 8.60
C ALA A 96 -1.66 -9.26 9.66
N VAL A 97 -2.14 -8.45 10.60
CA VAL A 97 -2.95 -8.88 11.74
C VAL A 97 -4.37 -8.31 11.64
N VAL A 98 -5.33 -8.99 12.25
CA VAL A 98 -6.74 -8.54 12.26
C VAL A 98 -6.90 -7.20 12.98
N ARG A 99 -7.77 -6.32 12.48
CA ARG A 99 -8.01 -4.98 13.05
C ARG A 99 -8.30 -5.03 14.55
N ALA A 100 -9.11 -5.98 15.00
CA ALA A 100 -9.46 -6.11 16.42
C ALA A 100 -8.25 -6.32 17.35
N SER A 101 -7.09 -6.79 16.86
CA SER A 101 -5.88 -6.86 17.70
C SER A 101 -5.22 -5.49 17.92
N LEU A 102 -5.54 -4.51 17.08
CA LEU A 102 -5.01 -3.14 17.18
C LEU A 102 -5.69 -2.36 18.31
N ASP A 103 -6.93 -2.70 18.66
CA ASP A 103 -7.66 -2.10 19.78
C ASP A 103 -6.86 -2.27 21.10
N THR A 104 -6.17 -3.40 21.25
CA THR A 104 -5.32 -3.71 22.40
C THR A 104 -3.87 -3.24 22.27
N SER A 105 -3.38 -3.00 21.06
CA SER A 105 -2.02 -2.52 20.85
C SER A 105 -1.87 -1.02 21.12
N GLY A 106 -2.97 -0.35 21.51
CA GLY A 106 -2.89 0.95 22.17
C GLY A 106 -2.49 2.06 21.22
N GLN A 107 -3.24 2.17 20.12
CA GLN A 107 -3.24 3.37 19.29
C GLN A 107 -2.02 3.49 18.36
N VAL A 108 -2.24 3.06 17.12
CA VAL A 108 -1.18 2.90 16.12
C VAL A 108 -1.64 3.42 14.77
N LEU A 109 -0.68 3.80 13.92
CA LEU A 109 -0.87 3.86 12.48
C LEU A 109 -0.73 2.45 11.88
N ALA A 110 -1.69 2.06 11.05
CA ALA A 110 -1.61 0.84 10.25
C ALA A 110 -2.27 1.05 8.89
N PHE A 111 -1.93 0.20 7.92
CA PHE A 111 -2.51 0.24 6.58
C PHE A 111 -2.89 -1.15 6.08
N ARG A 112 -3.74 -1.18 5.06
CA ARG A 112 -4.08 -2.39 4.31
C ARG A 112 -4.40 -2.10 2.85
N VAL A 113 -4.26 -3.12 1.99
CA VAL A 113 -4.90 -3.12 0.67
C VAL A 113 -6.30 -3.72 0.82
N MET A 114 -7.33 -3.01 0.34
CA MET A 114 -8.72 -3.47 0.43
C MET A 114 -9.01 -4.62 -0.55
N SER A 115 -9.91 -5.53 -0.20
CA SER A 115 -10.31 -6.63 -1.09
C SER A 115 -11.18 -6.18 -2.26
N ALA A 116 -11.99 -5.14 -2.06
CA ALA A 116 -12.71 -4.44 -3.11
C ALA A 116 -11.83 -3.45 -3.92
N SER A 117 -10.50 -3.55 -3.83
CA SER A 117 -9.60 -2.53 -4.37
C SER A 117 -9.69 -2.35 -5.88
N SER A 118 -9.89 -3.41 -6.68
CA SER A 118 -9.72 -3.32 -8.14
C SER A 118 -10.98 -3.22 -8.98
N THR A 119 -11.07 -2.16 -9.79
CA THR A 119 -12.14 -1.93 -10.77
C THR A 119 -11.98 -2.71 -12.08
N ASN A 120 -10.77 -3.21 -12.40
CA ASN A 120 -10.45 -3.86 -13.68
C ASN A 120 -9.76 -5.23 -13.51
N GLY A 121 -10.07 -5.95 -12.42
CA GLY A 121 -9.67 -7.35 -12.21
C GLY A 121 -8.86 -7.56 -10.93
N THR A 122 -8.95 -8.75 -10.34
CA THR A 122 -8.45 -9.07 -8.99
C THR A 122 -6.91 -9.08 -8.83
N ALA A 123 -6.15 -8.72 -9.86
CA ALA A 123 -4.74 -9.10 -9.96
C ALA A 123 -3.85 -8.51 -8.87
N PHE A 124 -4.13 -7.29 -8.38
CA PHE A 124 -3.22 -6.62 -7.45
C PHE A 124 -3.30 -7.15 -6.01
N LEU A 125 -4.49 -7.53 -5.55
CA LEU A 125 -4.71 -8.00 -4.18
C LEU A 125 -4.17 -9.42 -4.00
N ALA A 126 -3.18 -9.56 -3.13
CA ALA A 126 -2.80 -10.86 -2.58
C ALA A 126 -3.64 -11.17 -1.32
N THR A 127 -4.67 -12.01 -1.46
CA THR A 127 -5.57 -12.36 -0.34
C THR A 127 -4.85 -13.10 0.80
N SER A 128 -3.77 -13.81 0.50
CA SER A 128 -2.93 -14.43 1.54
C SER A 128 -2.19 -13.38 2.39
N TRP A 129 -1.92 -12.20 1.81
CA TRP A 129 -1.27 -11.09 2.51
C TRP A 129 -2.27 -10.29 3.34
N TRP A 130 -3.38 -9.86 2.73
CA TRP A 130 -4.31 -8.88 3.33
C TRP A 130 -5.63 -9.46 3.82
N GLY A 131 -5.88 -10.75 3.56
CA GLY A 131 -7.19 -11.36 3.76
C GLY A 131 -8.13 -11.13 2.57
N ALA A 132 -9.34 -11.70 2.67
CA ALA A 132 -10.36 -11.65 1.62
C ALA A 132 -11.57 -10.79 2.00
N THR A 133 -11.58 -10.19 3.19
CA THR A 133 -12.71 -9.43 3.73
C THR A 133 -12.30 -8.00 4.03
N ASP A 134 -13.21 -7.07 3.71
CA ASP A 134 -13.09 -5.67 4.06
C ASP A 134 -13.83 -5.31 5.35
N ALA A 135 -14.51 -6.28 5.97
CA ALA A 135 -15.34 -6.07 7.14
C ALA A 135 -14.52 -5.66 8.36
N ASP A 136 -15.01 -4.62 9.02
CA ASP A 136 -14.39 -4.07 10.21
C ASP A 136 -14.22 -5.14 11.33
N GLY A 137 -13.14 -5.03 12.10
CA GLY A 137 -12.74 -6.01 13.13
C GLY A 137 -12.06 -7.28 12.59
N THR A 138 -12.33 -7.66 11.34
CA THR A 138 -11.79 -8.89 10.72
C THR A 138 -10.80 -8.64 9.59
N ALA A 139 -10.85 -7.47 8.96
CA ALA A 139 -9.87 -7.04 7.98
C ALA A 139 -8.45 -7.00 8.58
N LYS A 140 -7.43 -7.29 7.76
CA LYS A 140 -6.04 -7.33 8.22
C LYS A 140 -5.28 -6.07 7.86
N TYR A 141 -4.42 -5.63 8.78
CA TYR A 141 -3.58 -4.44 8.67
C TYR A 141 -2.14 -4.75 9.08
N ALA A 142 -1.20 -3.94 8.61
CA ALA A 142 0.20 -3.95 9.02
C ALA A 142 0.72 -2.51 9.15
N GLY A 143 1.87 -2.34 9.79
CA GLY A 143 2.52 -1.03 9.86
C GLY A 143 3.28 -0.68 8.59
N VAL A 144 3.61 0.60 8.44
CA VAL A 144 4.36 1.13 7.31
C VAL A 144 5.80 0.61 7.33
N ALA A 145 6.30 0.15 6.19
CA ALA A 145 7.68 -0.35 6.08
C ALA A 145 8.68 0.79 5.87
N SER A 146 9.93 0.59 6.32
CA SER A 146 11.04 1.51 6.01
C SER A 146 11.30 1.64 4.52
N SER A 147 11.59 2.86 4.05
CA SER A 147 12.05 3.17 2.68
C SER A 147 13.34 2.43 2.28
N THR A 148 14.10 1.95 3.26
CA THR A 148 15.31 1.14 3.02
C THR A 148 15.03 -0.31 2.61
N VAL A 149 13.77 -0.76 2.68
CA VAL A 149 13.37 -2.14 2.33
C VAL A 149 12.16 -2.12 1.40
N GLY A 150 12.34 -2.58 0.17
CA GLY A 150 11.25 -2.68 -0.81
C GLY A 150 10.24 -3.78 -0.45
N ARG A 151 9.14 -3.42 0.23
CA ARG A 151 8.05 -4.35 0.60
C ARG A 151 6.84 -4.18 -0.31
N GLN A 152 6.57 -5.21 -1.11
CA GLN A 152 5.41 -5.20 -2.00
C GLN A 152 4.13 -5.23 -1.18
N ILE A 153 3.19 -4.34 -1.49
CA ILE A 153 1.84 -4.37 -0.92
C ILE A 153 0.85 -5.04 -1.87
N GLY A 154 1.19 -5.16 -3.15
CA GLY A 154 0.42 -5.92 -4.11
C GLY A 154 1.21 -6.18 -5.38
N ASN A 155 0.80 -7.20 -6.12
CA ASN A 155 1.47 -7.64 -7.34
C ASN A 155 0.42 -8.17 -8.33
N ALA A 156 0.11 -7.34 -9.31
CA ALA A 156 -0.69 -7.70 -10.46
C ALA A 156 0.17 -8.53 -11.42
N GLY A 157 -0.07 -9.85 -11.45
CA GLY A 157 0.72 -10.79 -12.25
C GLY A 157 0.42 -10.75 -13.76
N THR A 158 0.81 -11.82 -14.46
CA THR A 158 0.64 -11.96 -15.91
C THR A 158 -0.82 -11.76 -16.34
N GLY A 159 -1.01 -11.07 -17.48
CA GLY A 159 -2.33 -10.79 -18.03
C GLY A 159 -3.01 -9.54 -17.45
N SER A 160 -2.31 -8.79 -16.59
CA SER A 160 -2.79 -7.50 -16.05
C SER A 160 -2.62 -6.32 -17.02
N TYR A 161 -2.45 -6.61 -18.30
CA TYR A 161 -2.55 -5.61 -19.36
C TYR A 161 -3.98 -5.06 -19.37
N SER A 162 -4.12 -3.74 -19.34
CA SER A 162 -5.41 -3.10 -19.52
C SER A 162 -5.26 -1.74 -20.20
N ALA A 163 -6.17 -1.46 -21.14
CA ALA A 163 -6.30 -0.15 -21.77
C ALA A 163 -6.89 0.90 -20.80
N THR A 164 -7.53 0.46 -19.72
CA THR A 164 -8.08 1.29 -18.64
C THR A 164 -7.27 1.11 -17.37
N ALA A 165 -7.16 2.18 -16.57
CA ALA A 165 -6.42 2.13 -15.31
C ALA A 165 -6.99 1.11 -14.34
N HIS A 166 -6.11 0.33 -13.69
CA HIS A 166 -6.43 -0.42 -12.49
C HIS A 166 -6.42 0.54 -11.31
N LEU A 167 -7.60 0.81 -10.76
CA LEU A 167 -7.72 1.55 -9.51
C LEU A 167 -7.56 0.56 -8.35
N ASN A 168 -6.81 0.90 -7.31
CA ASN A 168 -6.63 0.05 -6.12
C ASN A 168 -6.69 0.88 -4.85
N THR A 169 -7.48 0.47 -3.87
CA THR A 169 -7.62 1.20 -2.60
C THR A 169 -6.69 0.67 -1.52
N VAL A 170 -5.89 1.57 -0.96
CA VAL A 170 -5.17 1.37 0.30
C VAL A 170 -5.92 2.14 1.38
N GLN A 171 -6.22 1.48 2.49
CA GLN A 171 -6.90 2.07 3.63
C GLN A 171 -5.95 2.17 4.81
N TYR A 172 -5.96 3.31 5.48
CA TYR A 172 -5.19 3.54 6.69
C TYR A 172 -6.12 3.57 7.90
N TYR A 173 -5.64 3.01 9.00
CA TYR A 173 -6.22 3.06 10.32
C TYR A 173 -5.30 3.90 11.20
N LEU A 174 -5.87 4.85 11.91
CA LEU A 174 -5.13 5.66 12.88
C LEU A 174 -5.95 5.83 14.13
N ASP A 175 -5.35 5.51 15.26
CA ASP A 175 -5.85 5.84 16.59
C ASP A 175 -4.67 6.39 17.40
N VAL A 176 -4.93 7.29 18.36
CA VAL A 176 -3.89 7.86 19.25
C VAL A 176 -4.31 7.88 20.71
N ALA A 177 -3.31 7.96 21.59
CA ALA A 177 -3.46 8.00 23.04
C ALA A 177 -4.13 9.26 23.57
N GLU A 178 -4.76 9.08 24.74
CA GLU A 178 -4.97 10.08 25.80
C GLU A 178 -3.84 11.13 25.87
N SER A 179 -2.63 10.59 25.92
CA SER A 179 -1.38 11.30 26.16
C SER A 179 -0.65 11.76 24.90
N GLN A 180 -1.17 11.51 23.69
CA GLN A 180 -0.51 11.94 22.46
C GLN A 180 -0.44 13.47 22.42
N ALA A 181 0.73 14.01 22.07
CA ALA A 181 0.88 15.46 21.98
C ALA A 181 -0.08 16.04 20.94
N GLN A 182 -0.69 17.18 21.27
CA GLN A 182 -1.60 17.87 20.36
C GLN A 182 -0.83 18.61 19.26
N GLY A 183 -1.37 18.59 18.05
CA GLY A 183 -0.85 19.36 16.91
C GLY A 183 -1.11 18.65 15.60
N ALA A 184 -0.53 19.22 14.53
CA ALA A 184 -0.56 18.60 13.22
C ALA A 184 0.58 17.59 13.09
N TYR A 185 0.27 16.41 12.56
CA TYR A 185 1.24 15.37 12.27
C TYR A 185 1.31 15.16 10.76
N SER A 186 2.51 15.03 10.24
CA SER A 186 2.76 14.71 8.83
C SER A 186 3.29 13.29 8.72
N CYS A 187 2.74 12.53 7.78
CA CYS A 187 3.11 11.15 7.54
C CYS A 187 3.68 10.95 6.13
N PRO A 188 4.97 11.21 5.88
CA PRO A 188 5.54 11.09 4.55
C PRO A 188 5.61 9.61 4.14
N ILE A 189 4.71 9.24 3.22
CA ILE A 189 4.64 7.90 2.63
C ILE A 189 4.86 7.98 1.12
N THR A 190 5.61 7.01 0.61
CA THR A 190 5.98 6.89 -0.80
C THR A 190 5.41 5.61 -1.38
N TYR A 191 4.80 5.73 -2.55
CA TYR A 191 4.39 4.61 -3.38
C TYR A 191 5.28 4.49 -4.60
N THR A 192 5.76 3.28 -4.89
CA THR A 192 6.56 3.00 -6.08
C THR A 192 5.91 1.87 -6.86
N ALA A 193 5.49 2.15 -8.10
CA ALA A 193 4.99 1.16 -9.04
C ALA A 193 6.08 0.74 -10.02
N THR A 194 6.19 -0.57 -10.27
CA THR A 194 7.19 -1.16 -11.18
C THR A 194 6.52 -2.18 -12.09
N GLY A 195 6.82 -2.16 -13.38
CA GLY A 195 6.41 -3.22 -14.32
C GLY A 195 7.24 -4.48 -14.08
N ASN A 196 6.60 -5.66 -14.14
CA ASN A 196 7.24 -6.95 -13.86
C ASN A 196 8.16 -7.44 -14.99
#